data_AF-A0A7C9RE56-F1
#
_entry.id   AF-A0A7C9RE56-F1
#
_cell.length_a   1.000
_cell.length_b   1.000
_cell.length_c   1.000
_cell.angle_alpha   90.00
_cell.angle_beta   90.00
_cell.angle_gamma   90.00
#
_symmetry.space_group_name_H-M   'P 1'
#
loop_
_entity.id
_entity.type
_entity.pdbx_description
1 polymer ?
#
loop_
_entity_poly.entity_id
_entity_poly.type
_entity_poly.pdbx_seq_one_letter_code
_entity_poly.pdbx_strand_id
1 'polypeptide(L)'
;MGFSDMFTRSMATEAPRPPGSTPPRPHKMKAMLIVVAAVLATVAAVGGATYWLNRPIHLRIAVGPPYSDDVKVIQSLSQIFSRDRKYIRLRPIITDGTSSSAASLNAGTTDLAVIRGDIELPKDAQAIASIRKNFAVLWALNGPGKRGAIKKIEQLAGKRIGVIGRTQANVNLLKVILTQSGVDFEKVQVVQFTTTGFADAIKNEKLDAFLAVGPLNSKITADAIAATTKGGKEPTFLSVETADAIAQKYPVYESG
;
A
#
# COMPACT_ATOMS: atom_id res chain seq x y z
N MET A 1 -93.06 -76.37 14.84
CA MET A 1 -91.73 -76.79 15.35
C MET A 1 -90.95 -75.50 15.57
N GLY A 2 -90.75 -74.97 16.78
CA GLY A 2 -90.19 -75.60 17.99
C GLY A 2 -88.71 -75.90 17.70
N PHE A 3 -87.69 -75.30 18.31
CA PHE A 3 -87.46 -74.96 19.73
C PHE A 3 -86.60 -73.67 19.80
N SER A 4 -87.00 -72.61 20.50
CA SER A 4 -86.79 -72.32 21.94
C SER A 4 -85.36 -72.49 22.48
N ASP A 5 -84.93 -71.36 23.08
CA ASP A 5 -84.01 -71.22 24.21
C ASP A 5 -82.51 -71.35 23.98
N MET A 6 -81.87 -70.19 23.79
CA MET A 6 -80.81 -69.71 24.69
C MET A 6 -80.56 -68.20 24.48
N PHE A 7 -81.60 -67.40 24.74
CA PHE A 7 -81.44 -65.97 25.01
C PHE A 7 -81.67 -65.74 26.50
N THR A 8 -80.61 -65.58 27.28
CA THR A 8 -80.60 -64.79 28.53
C THR A 8 -79.15 -64.60 28.97
N ARG A 9 -78.57 -63.43 28.70
CA ARG A 9 -77.81 -62.72 29.71
C ARG A 9 -77.63 -61.24 29.35
N SER A 10 -78.40 -60.45 30.09
CA SER A 10 -78.08 -59.14 30.62
C SER A 10 -77.70 -58.03 29.65
N MET A 11 -78.68 -57.15 29.45
CA MET A 11 -78.48 -55.71 29.29
C MET A 11 -77.44 -55.21 30.32
N ALA A 12 -76.40 -54.55 29.84
CA ALA A 12 -75.62 -53.59 30.60
C ALA A 12 -75.20 -52.49 29.62
N THR A 13 -75.94 -51.39 29.69
CA THR A 13 -75.64 -50.08 29.11
C THR A 13 -74.20 -49.69 29.46
N GLU A 14 -73.27 -49.79 28.50
CA GLU A 14 -71.90 -49.29 28.68
C GLU A 14 -71.91 -47.77 28.46
N ALA A 15 -71.72 -47.05 29.56
CA ALA A 15 -71.63 -45.59 29.62
C ALA A 15 -70.43 -45.05 28.81
N PRO A 16 -70.41 -43.75 28.45
CA PRO A 16 -69.33 -43.17 27.64
C PRO A 16 -67.99 -43.27 28.37
N ARG A 17 -66.96 -43.81 27.70
CA ARG A 17 -65.59 -43.85 28.24
C ARG A 17 -65.12 -42.42 28.55
N PRO A 18 -64.59 -42.15 29.75
CA PRO A 18 -64.05 -40.83 30.07
C PRO A 18 -62.82 -40.52 29.21
N PRO A 19 -62.56 -39.24 28.87
CA PRO A 19 -61.37 -38.85 28.14
C PRO A 19 -60.13 -39.28 28.93
N GLY A 20 -59.29 -40.11 28.31
CA GLY A 20 -58.03 -40.55 28.90
C GLY A 20 -57.19 -39.35 29.33
N SER A 21 -56.92 -39.25 30.62
CA SER A 21 -55.97 -38.30 31.18
C SER A 21 -54.60 -38.55 30.57
N THR A 22 -54.10 -37.64 29.73
CA THR A 22 -52.69 -37.61 29.35
C THR A 22 -51.83 -37.60 30.61
N PRO A 23 -50.85 -38.50 30.77
CA PRO A 23 -50.03 -38.57 31.98
C PRO A 23 -49.30 -37.23 32.19
N PRO A 24 -49.16 -36.76 33.45
CA PRO A 24 -48.45 -35.52 33.73
C PRO A 24 -46.99 -35.70 33.29
N ARG A 25 -46.58 -34.99 32.23
CA ARG A 25 -45.17 -34.92 31.82
C ARG A 25 -44.34 -34.51 33.05
N PRO A 26 -43.34 -35.30 33.48
CA PRO A 26 -42.67 -35.05 34.76
C PRO A 26 -41.98 -33.69 34.70
N HIS A 27 -42.32 -32.79 35.64
CA HIS A 27 -41.76 -31.44 35.75
C HIS A 27 -40.22 -31.43 35.75
N LYS A 28 -39.59 -32.52 36.19
CA LYS A 28 -38.14 -32.76 36.15
C LYS A 28 -37.55 -32.72 34.74
N MET A 29 -38.25 -33.28 33.75
CA MET A 29 -37.79 -33.25 32.34
C MET A 29 -37.87 -31.83 31.77
N LYS A 30 -38.90 -31.05 32.11
CA LYS A 30 -39.02 -29.64 31.69
C LYS A 30 -37.91 -28.79 32.32
N ALA A 31 -37.64 -28.96 33.62
CA ALA A 31 -36.56 -28.25 34.31
C ALA A 31 -35.19 -28.60 33.71
N MET A 32 -34.93 -29.89 33.42
CA MET A 32 -33.71 -30.34 32.77
C MET A 32 -33.53 -29.74 31.37
N LEU A 33 -34.60 -29.67 30.57
CA LEU A 33 -34.55 -29.02 29.25
C LEU A 33 -34.28 -27.51 29.34
N ILE A 34 -34.83 -26.82 30.34
CA ILE A 34 -34.57 -25.39 30.57
C ILE A 34 -33.09 -25.17 30.95
N VAL A 35 -32.53 -26.01 31.82
CA VAL A 35 -31.11 -25.93 32.19
C VAL A 35 -30.22 -26.18 30.97
N VAL A 36 -30.51 -27.20 30.17
CA VAL A 36 -29.76 -27.47 28.93
C VAL A 36 -29.87 -26.30 27.95
N ALA A 37 -31.07 -25.74 27.76
CA ALA A 37 -31.27 -24.58 26.91
C ALA A 37 -30.49 -23.34 27.41
N ALA A 38 -30.46 -23.10 28.72
CA ALA A 38 -29.71 -22.00 29.33
C ALA A 38 -28.18 -22.18 29.14
N VAL A 39 -27.66 -23.40 29.31
CA VAL A 39 -26.25 -23.71 29.07
C VAL A 39 -25.89 -23.52 27.59
N LEU A 40 -26.71 -24.05 26.67
CA LEU A 40 -26.49 -23.89 25.23
C LEU A 40 -26.55 -22.41 24.80
N ALA A 41 -27.51 -21.65 25.32
CA ALA A 41 -27.61 -20.21 25.05
C ALA A 41 -26.36 -19.46 25.55
N THR A 42 -25.83 -19.83 26.71
CA THR A 42 -24.61 -19.24 27.27
C THR A 42 -23.38 -19.57 26.43
N VAL A 43 -23.22 -20.84 26.02
CA VAL A 43 -22.14 -21.26 25.12
C VAL A 43 -22.23 -20.54 23.78
N ALA A 44 -23.43 -20.40 23.22
CA ALA A 44 -23.65 -19.67 21.97
C ALA A 44 -23.33 -18.17 22.12
N ALA A 45 -23.70 -17.53 23.23
CA ALA A 45 -23.40 -16.13 23.49
C ALA A 45 -21.89 -15.89 23.64
N VAL A 46 -21.20 -16.73 24.43
CA VAL A 46 -19.74 -16.65 24.61
C VAL A 46 -19.00 -16.95 23.31
N GLY A 47 -19.42 -18.00 22.58
CA GLY A 47 -18.87 -18.34 21.27
C GLY A 47 -19.10 -17.24 20.23
N GLY A 48 -20.29 -16.63 20.21
CA GLY A 48 -20.62 -15.52 19.33
C GLY A 48 -19.81 -14.26 19.64
N ALA A 49 -19.69 -13.89 20.92
CA ALA A 49 -18.91 -12.74 21.36
C ALA A 49 -17.42 -12.93 21.01
N THR A 50 -16.84 -14.08 21.34
CA THR A 50 -15.43 -14.40 21.01
C THR A 50 -15.18 -14.41 19.51
N TYR A 51 -16.10 -14.97 18.70
CA TYR A 51 -16.00 -14.91 17.25
C TYR A 51 -16.02 -13.47 16.72
N TRP A 52 -16.91 -12.64 17.27
CA TRP A 52 -17.04 -11.24 16.84
C TRP A 52 -15.83 -10.39 17.25
N LEU A 53 -15.35 -10.53 18.48
CA LEU A 53 -14.16 -9.86 19.01
C LEU A 53 -12.88 -10.25 18.24
N ASN A 54 -12.78 -11.50 17.80
CA ASN A 54 -11.60 -12.02 17.11
C ASN A 54 -11.64 -11.82 15.58
N ARG A 55 -12.60 -11.05 15.04
CA ARG A 55 -12.65 -10.79 13.59
C ARG A 55 -11.46 -9.93 13.15
N PRO A 56 -10.74 -10.34 12.09
CA PRO A 56 -9.61 -9.58 11.62
C PRO A 56 -10.04 -8.25 10.99
N ILE A 57 -9.29 -7.19 11.30
CA ILE A 57 -9.43 -5.87 10.67
C ILE A 57 -8.67 -5.89 9.35
N HIS A 58 -9.29 -5.38 8.29
CA HIS A 58 -8.65 -5.26 6.98
C HIS A 58 -8.24 -3.82 6.73
N LEU A 59 -6.94 -3.60 6.54
CA LEU A 59 -6.39 -2.30 6.16
C LEU A 59 -6.06 -2.30 4.67
N ARG A 60 -6.68 -1.38 3.93
CA ARG A 60 -6.42 -1.14 2.51
C ARG A 60 -5.16 -0.31 2.38
N ILE A 61 -4.18 -0.83 1.64
CA ILE A 61 -2.90 -0.15 1.44
C ILE A 61 -2.69 0.18 -0.04
N ALA A 62 -2.69 1.47 -0.38
CA ALA A 62 -2.37 1.94 -1.72
C ALA A 62 -0.87 1.75 -1.99
N VAL A 63 -0.50 1.12 -3.10
CA VAL A 63 0.90 0.94 -3.48
C VAL A 63 1.04 0.91 -5.00
N GLY A 64 2.12 1.47 -5.53
CA GLY A 64 2.37 1.51 -6.97
C GLY A 64 3.76 2.02 -7.31
N PRO A 65 4.14 2.08 -8.60
CA PRO A 65 3.39 1.55 -9.76
C PRO A 65 3.36 0.01 -9.79
N PRO A 66 2.59 -0.63 -10.69
CA PRO A 66 2.63 -2.07 -10.89
C PRO A 66 4.05 -2.61 -11.10
N TYR A 67 4.33 -3.80 -10.56
CA TYR A 67 5.64 -4.47 -10.63
C TYR A 67 6.82 -3.75 -9.94
N SER A 68 6.57 -2.64 -9.23
CA SER A 68 7.59 -1.97 -8.43
C SER A 68 8.02 -2.83 -7.23
N ASP A 69 9.21 -2.53 -6.68
CA ASP A 69 9.66 -3.21 -5.47
C ASP A 69 8.78 -2.89 -4.26
N ASP A 70 8.12 -1.72 -4.25
CA ASP A 70 7.14 -1.36 -3.21
C ASP A 70 5.95 -2.32 -3.23
N VAL A 71 5.41 -2.61 -4.42
CA VAL A 71 4.31 -3.57 -4.59
C VAL A 71 4.74 -4.95 -4.11
N LYS A 72 5.94 -5.42 -4.48
CA LYS A 72 6.45 -6.73 -4.06
C LYS A 72 6.57 -6.82 -2.54
N VAL A 73 7.14 -5.81 -1.89
CA VAL A 73 7.30 -5.78 -0.42
C VAL A 73 5.95 -5.83 0.27
N ILE A 74 4.99 -5.01 -0.16
CA ILE A 74 3.66 -4.96 0.44
C ILE A 74 2.87 -6.26 0.18
N GLN A 75 3.01 -6.87 -0.99
CA GLN A 75 2.42 -8.18 -1.29
C GLN A 75 3.00 -9.27 -0.38
N SER A 76 4.32 -9.34 -0.22
CA SER A 76 4.97 -10.27 0.70
C SER A 76 4.51 -10.06 2.15
N LEU A 77 4.40 -8.80 2.59
CA LEU A 77 3.89 -8.48 3.93
C LEU A 77 2.44 -8.94 4.12
N SER A 78 1.59 -8.70 3.12
CA SER A 78 0.19 -9.15 3.10
C SER A 78 0.07 -10.67 3.18
N GLN A 79 0.95 -11.40 2.49
CA GLN A 79 1.01 -12.86 2.55
C GLN A 79 1.44 -13.36 3.93
N ILE A 80 2.48 -12.77 4.54
CA ILE A 80 2.95 -13.12 5.89
C ILE A 80 1.86 -12.86 6.93
N PHE A 81 1.23 -11.69 6.91
CA PHE A 81 0.13 -11.35 7.82
C PHE A 81 -1.03 -12.33 7.68
N SER A 82 -1.26 -12.80 6.45
CA SER A 82 -2.31 -13.76 6.19
C SER A 82 -2.00 -15.16 6.70
N ARG A 83 -0.77 -15.62 6.48
CA ARG A 83 -0.25 -16.92 6.91
C ARG A 83 -0.19 -17.03 8.44
N ASP A 84 0.32 -16.00 9.10
CA ASP A 84 0.56 -15.99 10.55
C ASP A 84 -0.73 -15.67 11.35
N ARG A 85 -1.86 -15.64 10.66
CA ARG A 85 -3.19 -15.26 11.16
C ARG A 85 -3.19 -14.00 12.03
N LYS A 86 -2.44 -12.98 11.64
CA LYS A 86 -2.45 -11.70 12.36
C LYS A 86 -3.87 -11.11 12.37
N TYR A 87 -4.19 -10.42 13.47
CA TYR A 87 -5.46 -9.74 13.64
C TYR A 87 -5.66 -8.66 12.57
N ILE A 88 -4.57 -7.99 12.18
CA ILE A 88 -4.55 -7.06 11.05
C ILE A 88 -4.30 -7.85 9.76
N ARG A 89 -5.10 -7.58 8.73
CA ARG A 89 -4.93 -8.10 7.37
C ARG A 89 -4.71 -6.93 6.42
N LEU A 90 -3.68 -7.04 5.60
CA LEU A 90 -3.41 -6.02 4.59
C LEU A 90 -4.15 -6.38 3.29
N ARG A 91 -4.70 -5.37 2.62
CA ARG A 91 -5.29 -5.50 1.28
C ARG A 91 -4.59 -4.50 0.35
N PRO A 92 -3.61 -4.96 -0.44
CA PRO A 92 -2.92 -4.10 -1.39
C PRO A 92 -3.88 -3.61 -2.48
N ILE A 93 -3.88 -2.31 -2.75
CA ILE A 93 -4.58 -1.66 -3.86
C ILE A 93 -3.50 -1.10 -4.78
N ILE A 94 -3.40 -1.68 -5.98
CA ILE A 94 -2.40 -1.27 -6.96
C ILE A 94 -2.84 0.04 -7.60
N THR A 95 -1.94 1.01 -7.61
CA THR A 95 -2.13 2.33 -8.21
C THR A 95 -1.08 2.60 -9.27
N ASP A 96 -1.29 3.63 -10.10
CA ASP A 96 -0.37 3.99 -11.19
C ASP A 96 0.98 4.57 -10.70
N GLY A 97 1.11 4.86 -9.41
CA GLY A 97 2.34 5.39 -8.84
C GLY A 97 2.15 6.03 -7.46
N THR A 98 3.22 6.57 -6.90
CA THR A 98 3.23 7.14 -5.54
C THR A 98 2.30 8.34 -5.38
N SER A 99 2.15 9.19 -6.41
CA SER A 99 1.18 10.30 -6.41
C SER A 99 -0.27 9.81 -6.42
N SER A 100 -0.57 8.73 -7.15
CA SER A 100 -1.91 8.13 -7.14
C SER A 100 -2.20 7.43 -5.81
N SER A 101 -1.20 6.77 -5.21
CA SER A 101 -1.28 6.24 -3.85
C SER A 101 -1.57 7.33 -2.81
N ALA A 102 -0.89 8.48 -2.90
CA ALA A 102 -1.17 9.63 -2.04
C ALA A 102 -2.59 10.17 -2.24
N ALA A 103 -3.05 10.29 -3.49
CA ALA A 103 -4.41 10.73 -3.78
C ALA A 103 -5.48 9.79 -3.18
N SER A 104 -5.27 8.47 -3.23
CA SER A 104 -6.17 7.49 -2.60
C SER A 104 -6.21 7.61 -1.07
N LEU A 105 -5.07 7.90 -0.44
CA LEU A 105 -5.01 8.18 0.99
C LEU A 105 -5.80 9.46 1.32
N ASN A 106 -5.59 10.53 0.56
CA ASN A 106 -6.27 11.82 0.75
C ASN A 106 -7.79 11.71 0.57
N ALA A 107 -8.23 10.87 -0.36
CA ALA A 107 -9.64 10.62 -0.63
C ALA A 107 -10.30 9.68 0.39
N GLY A 108 -9.56 9.09 1.34
CA GLY A 108 -10.07 8.10 2.29
C GLY A 108 -10.46 6.76 1.65
N THR A 109 -10.06 6.53 0.39
CA THR A 109 -10.34 5.27 -0.32
C THR A 109 -9.37 4.16 0.08
N THR A 110 -8.29 4.51 0.78
CA THR A 110 -7.31 3.60 1.40
C THR A 110 -6.99 4.04 2.82
N ASP A 111 -6.65 3.09 3.68
CA ASP A 111 -6.33 3.35 5.09
C ASP A 111 -4.82 3.59 5.29
N LEU A 112 -3.99 3.07 4.37
CA LEU A 112 -2.54 3.21 4.31
C LEU A 112 -2.12 3.52 2.87
N ALA A 113 -0.95 4.13 2.68
CA ALA A 113 -0.35 4.27 1.35
C ALA A 113 1.18 4.24 1.41
N VAL A 114 1.79 3.61 0.39
CA VAL A 114 3.22 3.74 0.12
C VAL A 114 3.44 4.94 -0.78
N ILE A 115 4.14 5.93 -0.25
CA ILE A 115 4.35 7.23 -0.87
C ILE A 115 5.80 7.65 -0.73
N ARG A 116 6.18 8.72 -1.42
CA ARG A 116 7.44 9.42 -1.15
C ARG A 116 7.20 10.44 -0.06
N GLY A 117 8.22 10.68 0.78
CA GLY A 117 8.16 11.66 1.86
C GLY A 117 8.06 13.12 1.40
N ASP A 118 8.37 13.40 0.13
CA ASP A 118 8.34 14.74 -0.47
C ASP A 118 7.05 15.07 -1.21
N ILE A 119 6.00 14.26 -1.04
CA ILE A 119 4.66 14.51 -1.58
C ILE A 119 3.79 15.13 -0.48
N GLU A 120 3.00 16.14 -0.85
CA GLU A 120 2.06 16.77 0.08
C GLU A 120 0.99 15.79 0.58
N LEU A 121 0.75 15.80 1.88
CA LEU A 121 -0.18 14.91 2.57
C LEU A 121 -1.20 15.68 3.41
N PRO A 122 -2.33 15.05 3.75
CA PRO A 122 -3.29 15.55 4.71
C PRO A 122 -2.61 15.76 6.06
N LYS A 123 -3.06 16.76 6.83
CA LYS A 123 -2.43 17.12 8.11
C LYS A 123 -2.52 16.01 9.16
N ASP A 124 -3.47 15.10 9.01
CA ASP A 124 -3.71 13.94 9.86
C ASP A 124 -2.96 12.68 9.40
N ALA A 125 -2.29 12.71 8.25
CA ALA A 125 -1.48 11.58 7.80
C ALA A 125 -0.22 11.42 8.67
N GLN A 126 0.07 10.18 9.06
CA GLN A 126 1.21 9.84 9.90
C GLN A 126 2.12 8.82 9.22
N ALA A 127 3.43 9.02 9.37
CA ALA A 127 4.43 8.06 8.91
C ALA A 127 4.49 6.87 9.89
N ILE A 128 4.24 5.66 9.38
CA ILE A 128 4.26 4.42 10.18
C ILE A 128 5.60 3.70 10.04
N ALA A 129 6.16 3.71 8.83
CA ALA A 129 7.43 3.06 8.52
C ALA A 129 8.08 3.68 7.28
N SER A 130 9.41 3.61 7.20
CA SER A 130 10.17 3.90 5.99
C SER A 130 10.54 2.59 5.30
N ILE A 131 10.21 2.45 4.01
CA ILE A 131 10.42 1.22 3.24
C ILE A 131 11.78 1.21 2.56
N ARG A 132 12.16 2.32 1.91
CA ARG A 132 13.45 2.47 1.25
C ARG A 132 13.87 3.94 1.16
N LYS A 133 15.19 4.15 1.10
CA LYS A 133 15.78 5.45 0.75
C LYS A 133 15.99 5.55 -0.75
N ASN A 134 15.62 6.69 -1.33
CA ASN A 134 15.95 7.04 -2.71
C ASN A 134 16.98 8.16 -2.69
N PHE A 135 17.96 8.09 -3.58
CA PHE A 135 19.07 9.02 -3.69
C PHE A 135 18.93 9.82 -4.98
N ALA A 136 19.23 11.12 -4.91
CA ALA A 136 19.37 11.96 -6.07
C ALA A 136 20.78 11.78 -6.65
N VAL A 137 20.85 11.36 -7.91
CA VAL A 137 22.11 11.25 -8.63
C VAL A 137 22.10 12.28 -9.74
N LEU A 138 22.98 13.28 -9.62
CA LEU A 138 23.15 14.36 -10.57
C LEU A 138 24.51 14.18 -11.26
N TRP A 139 24.52 14.13 -12.59
CA TRP A 139 25.76 14.01 -13.35
C TRP A 139 25.74 14.89 -14.59
N ALA A 140 26.90 15.41 -14.96
CA ALA A 140 27.11 16.15 -16.19
C ALA A 140 27.91 15.33 -17.20
N LEU A 141 27.70 15.62 -18.49
CA LEU A 141 28.49 15.02 -19.56
C LEU A 141 29.62 15.95 -19.96
N ASN A 142 30.84 15.52 -19.65
CA ASN A 142 32.05 16.21 -20.08
C ASN A 142 32.68 15.43 -21.26
N GLY A 143 33.00 16.16 -22.32
CA GLY A 143 33.69 15.60 -23.49
C GLY A 143 35.19 15.93 -23.44
N PRO A 144 36.05 15.10 -24.04
CA PRO A 144 37.47 15.39 -24.13
C PRO A 144 37.69 16.73 -24.86
N GLY A 145 38.42 17.66 -24.21
CA GLY A 145 38.77 18.96 -24.79
C GLY A 145 37.70 20.06 -24.74
N LYS A 146 36.54 19.84 -24.08
CA LYS A 146 35.56 20.94 -23.88
C LYS A 146 36.10 22.00 -22.92
N ARG A 147 36.31 23.23 -23.41
CA ARG A 147 36.32 24.43 -22.55
C ARG A 147 34.93 24.56 -21.91
N GLY A 148 34.86 24.56 -20.59
CA GLY A 148 33.59 24.65 -19.84
C GLY A 148 33.02 23.31 -19.34
N ALA A 149 33.89 22.41 -18.88
CA ALA A 149 33.47 21.20 -18.18
C ALA A 149 32.65 21.55 -16.90
N ILE A 150 31.53 20.87 -16.72
CA ILE A 150 30.64 21.03 -15.56
C ILE A 150 31.12 20.08 -14.47
N LYS A 151 31.62 20.64 -13.39
CA LYS A 151 32.15 19.94 -12.20
C LYS A 151 31.37 20.24 -10.93
N LYS A 152 30.61 21.35 -10.91
CA LYS A 152 29.80 21.76 -9.78
C LYS A 152 28.41 22.22 -10.21
N ILE A 153 27.48 22.27 -9.25
CA ILE A 153 26.07 22.59 -9.48
C ILE A 153 25.90 24.04 -9.96
N GLU A 154 26.73 24.98 -9.49
CA GLU A 154 26.68 26.41 -9.87
C GLU A 154 26.85 26.62 -11.38
N GLN A 155 27.53 25.67 -12.04
CA GLN A 155 27.82 25.69 -13.48
C GLN A 155 26.66 25.18 -14.33
N LEU A 156 25.54 24.78 -13.71
CA LEU A 156 24.32 24.38 -14.40
C LEU A 156 23.46 25.55 -14.85
N ALA A 157 23.76 26.78 -14.43
CA ALA A 157 23.09 27.97 -14.95
C ALA A 157 23.23 28.06 -16.47
N GLY A 158 22.11 28.23 -17.18
CA GLY A 158 22.05 28.27 -18.64
C GLY A 158 22.18 26.89 -19.33
N LYS A 159 22.13 25.78 -18.58
CA LYS A 159 22.26 24.43 -19.11
C LYS A 159 20.93 23.72 -19.29
N ARG A 160 20.93 22.67 -20.12
CA ARG A 160 19.78 21.78 -20.34
C ARG A 160 19.95 20.50 -19.52
N ILE A 161 19.03 20.26 -18.59
CA ILE A 161 19.06 19.12 -17.67
C ILE A 161 17.96 18.12 -18.01
N GLY A 162 18.35 16.87 -18.23
CA GLY A 162 17.42 15.75 -18.38
C GLY A 162 17.01 15.17 -17.03
N VAL A 163 15.73 15.23 -16.67
CA VAL A 163 15.20 14.60 -15.44
C VAL A 163 14.56 13.27 -15.79
N ILE A 164 15.10 12.17 -15.26
CA ILE A 164 14.58 10.83 -15.49
C ILE A 164 13.43 10.55 -14.52
N GLY A 165 12.29 10.12 -15.05
CA GLY A 165 11.04 9.94 -14.34
C GLY A 165 10.08 11.12 -14.56
N ARG A 166 8.82 10.81 -14.86
CA ARG A 166 7.78 11.82 -15.17
C ARG A 166 7.15 12.48 -13.94
N THR A 167 7.59 12.15 -12.73
CA THR A 167 6.99 12.69 -11.51
C THR A 167 7.50 14.11 -11.24
N GLN A 168 6.59 15.03 -10.96
CA GLN A 168 6.93 16.41 -10.59
C GLN A 168 7.85 16.49 -9.36
N ALA A 169 7.78 15.51 -8.46
CA ALA A 169 8.64 15.44 -7.29
C ALA A 169 10.15 15.41 -7.64
N ASN A 170 10.55 14.83 -8.78
CA ASN A 170 11.96 14.87 -9.22
C ASN A 170 12.38 16.28 -9.68
N VAL A 171 11.47 17.00 -10.33
CA VAL A 171 11.70 18.38 -10.78
C VAL A 171 11.72 19.34 -9.59
N ASN A 172 10.84 19.13 -8.61
CA ASN A 172 10.82 19.90 -7.37
C ASN A 172 12.12 19.69 -6.57
N LEU A 173 12.60 18.44 -6.48
CA LEU A 173 13.90 18.15 -5.86
C LEU A 173 15.05 18.86 -6.60
N LEU A 174 15.07 18.82 -7.94
CA LEU A 174 16.05 19.58 -8.73
C LEU A 174 15.99 21.08 -8.41
N LYS A 175 14.79 21.65 -8.33
CA LYS A 175 14.59 23.05 -7.97
C LYS A 175 15.18 23.38 -6.60
N VAL A 176 14.93 22.54 -5.60
CA VAL A 176 15.48 22.70 -4.25
C VAL A 176 17.01 22.64 -4.26
N ILE A 177 17.59 21.64 -4.92
CA ILE A 177 19.04 21.49 -5.07
C ILE A 177 19.66 22.74 -5.71
N LEU A 178 19.15 23.15 -6.87
CA LEU A 178 19.66 24.31 -7.60
C LEU A 178 19.55 25.60 -6.76
N THR A 179 18.39 25.83 -6.15
CA THR A 179 18.14 27.04 -5.35
C THR A 179 19.07 27.10 -4.13
N GLN A 180 19.26 25.99 -3.41
CA GLN A 180 20.16 25.96 -2.26
C GLN A 180 21.64 26.10 -2.68
N SER A 181 22.01 25.61 -3.86
CA SER A 181 23.34 25.82 -4.46
C SER A 181 23.51 27.19 -5.14
N GLY A 182 22.57 28.14 -4.97
CA GLY A 182 22.69 29.49 -5.54
C GLY A 182 22.43 29.59 -7.05
N VAL A 183 21.86 28.55 -7.66
CA VAL A 183 21.44 28.56 -9.07
C VAL A 183 19.96 28.86 -9.16
N ASP A 184 19.63 29.89 -9.94
CA ASP A 184 18.26 30.21 -10.28
C ASP A 184 17.66 29.13 -11.20
N PHE A 185 16.59 28.48 -10.75
CA PHE A 185 15.90 27.42 -11.48
C PHE A 185 15.41 27.88 -12.85
N GLU A 186 15.00 29.14 -12.99
CA GLU A 186 14.50 29.70 -14.26
C GLU A 186 15.60 29.86 -15.32
N LYS A 187 16.88 29.83 -14.89
CA LYS A 187 18.02 29.85 -15.81
C LYS A 187 18.38 28.45 -16.32
N VAL A 188 17.66 27.41 -15.89
CA VAL A 188 17.93 26.02 -16.26
C VAL A 188 16.77 25.50 -17.10
N GLN A 189 17.09 24.89 -18.25
CA GLN A 189 16.06 24.23 -19.06
C GLN A 189 15.91 22.79 -18.60
N VAL A 190 14.71 22.40 -18.18
CA VAL A 190 14.41 21.03 -17.73
C VAL A 190 13.68 20.27 -18.82
N VAL A 191 14.17 19.08 -19.16
CA VAL A 191 13.52 18.14 -20.07
C VAL A 191 13.26 16.84 -19.31
N GLN A 192 12.00 16.44 -19.18
CA GLN A 192 11.65 15.21 -18.47
C GLN A 192 11.61 14.00 -19.42
N PHE A 193 12.08 12.87 -18.92
CA PHE A 193 12.07 11.60 -19.62
C PHE A 193 11.29 10.53 -18.85
N THR A 194 10.71 9.58 -19.58
CA THR A 194 10.22 8.32 -19.00
C THR A 194 11.39 7.47 -18.49
N THR A 195 11.08 6.57 -17.56
CA THR A 195 12.03 5.55 -17.10
C THR A 195 12.27 4.47 -18.15
N THR A 196 11.34 4.31 -19.10
CA THR A 196 11.42 3.42 -20.25
C THR A 196 11.76 4.20 -21.52
N GLY A 197 12.51 3.61 -22.45
CA GLY A 197 12.83 4.25 -23.74
C GLY A 197 13.79 5.45 -23.66
N PHE A 198 14.37 5.74 -22.50
CA PHE A 198 15.30 6.86 -22.28
C PHE A 198 16.45 6.87 -23.29
N ALA A 199 17.10 5.72 -23.52
CA ALA A 199 18.25 5.62 -24.43
C ALA A 199 17.94 6.03 -25.88
N ASP A 200 16.70 5.89 -26.34
CA ASP A 200 16.27 6.35 -27.66
C ASP A 200 15.88 7.82 -27.63
N ALA A 201 15.17 8.24 -26.58
CA ALA A 201 14.71 9.62 -26.41
C ALA A 201 15.86 10.63 -26.34
N ILE A 202 17.02 10.25 -25.76
CA ILE A 202 18.16 11.17 -25.67
C ILE A 202 18.94 11.36 -26.98
N LYS A 203 18.78 10.49 -27.99
CA LYS A 203 19.62 10.50 -29.20
C LYS A 203 19.56 11.84 -29.94
N ASN A 204 18.40 12.49 -29.93
CA ASN A 204 18.16 13.75 -30.61
C ASN A 204 18.21 14.97 -29.67
N GLU A 205 18.51 14.75 -28.38
CA GLU A 205 18.51 15.80 -27.37
C GLU A 205 19.94 16.25 -27.04
N LYS A 206 20.15 17.56 -27.00
CA LYS A 206 21.40 18.17 -26.56
C LYS A 206 21.25 18.58 -25.10
N LEU A 207 21.60 17.67 -24.21
CA LEU A 207 21.59 17.86 -22.76
C LEU A 207 23.01 17.95 -22.20
N ASP A 208 23.16 18.75 -21.15
CA ASP A 208 24.44 19.01 -20.50
C ASP A 208 24.59 18.20 -19.19
N ALA A 209 23.48 17.97 -18.50
CA ALA A 209 23.43 17.22 -17.25
C ALA A 209 22.13 16.44 -17.10
N PHE A 210 22.10 15.54 -16.12
CA PHE A 210 21.01 14.61 -15.90
C PHE A 210 20.78 14.40 -14.41
N LEU A 211 19.51 14.24 -14.03
CA LEU A 211 19.09 13.88 -12.69
C LEU A 211 18.26 12.60 -12.74
N ALA A 212 18.65 11.59 -11.96
CA ALA A 212 17.82 10.44 -11.65
C ALA A 212 17.62 10.36 -10.14
N VAL A 213 16.43 9.90 -9.72
CA VAL A 213 16.11 9.67 -8.31
C VAL A 213 15.63 8.24 -8.15
N GLY A 214 16.29 7.47 -7.30
CA GLY A 214 15.97 6.07 -7.07
C GLY A 214 16.86 5.42 -6.00
N PRO A 215 16.62 4.16 -5.64
CA PRO A 215 17.48 3.45 -4.68
C PRO A 215 18.92 3.31 -5.23
N LEU A 216 19.90 3.06 -4.36
CA LEU A 216 21.32 2.94 -4.77
C LEU A 216 21.56 1.89 -5.86
N ASN A 217 20.80 0.80 -5.83
CA ASN A 217 20.84 -0.28 -6.82
C ASN A 217 19.88 -0.05 -8.01
N SER A 218 19.47 1.19 -8.27
CA SER A 218 18.55 1.54 -9.36
C SER A 218 19.14 1.19 -10.73
N LYS A 219 18.59 0.14 -11.35
CA LYS A 219 18.90 -0.21 -12.74
C LYS A 219 18.58 0.94 -13.70
N ILE A 220 17.50 1.68 -13.45
CA ILE A 220 17.09 2.83 -14.28
C ILE A 220 18.18 3.90 -14.29
N THR A 221 18.77 4.19 -13.12
CA THR A 221 19.86 5.17 -12.98
C THR A 221 21.12 4.66 -13.67
N ALA A 222 21.50 3.40 -13.45
CA ALA A 222 22.67 2.79 -14.09
C ALA A 222 22.55 2.76 -15.62
N ASP A 223 21.40 2.35 -16.15
CA ASP A 223 21.12 2.34 -17.59
C ASP A 223 21.14 3.76 -18.17
N ALA A 224 20.62 4.75 -17.45
CA ALA A 224 20.63 6.15 -17.88
C ALA A 224 22.06 6.70 -17.96
N ILE A 225 22.88 6.47 -16.94
CA ILE A 225 24.31 6.83 -16.94
C ILE A 225 24.98 6.17 -18.15
N ALA A 226 24.83 4.86 -18.31
CA ALA A 226 25.42 4.11 -19.41
C ALA A 226 24.94 4.60 -20.79
N ALA A 227 23.67 5.01 -20.94
CA ALA A 227 23.15 5.55 -22.19
C ALA A 227 23.75 6.93 -22.52
N THR A 228 23.95 7.78 -21.51
CA THR A 228 24.45 9.15 -21.69
C THR A 228 25.96 9.24 -21.92
N THR A 229 26.71 8.23 -21.49
CA THR A 229 28.18 8.17 -21.62
C THR A 229 28.66 7.43 -22.87
N LYS A 230 27.74 6.89 -23.68
CA LYS A 230 28.07 6.32 -24.99
C LYS A 230 28.78 7.35 -25.88
N GLY A 231 29.85 6.91 -26.56
CA GLY A 231 30.61 7.76 -27.48
C GLY A 231 31.74 8.56 -26.84
N GLY A 232 32.33 8.07 -25.74
CA GLY A 232 33.54 8.64 -25.14
C GLY A 232 33.32 9.88 -24.27
N LYS A 233 32.08 10.14 -23.84
CA LYS A 233 31.77 11.16 -22.83
C LYS A 233 31.88 10.54 -21.45
N GLU A 234 32.56 11.20 -20.54
CA GLU A 234 32.66 10.73 -19.15
C GLU A 234 31.61 11.42 -18.28
N PRO A 235 30.91 10.66 -17.41
CA PRO A 235 30.00 11.26 -16.45
C PRO A 235 30.82 11.90 -15.34
N THR A 236 30.59 13.19 -15.08
CA THR A 236 31.08 13.85 -13.86
C THR A 236 29.92 13.98 -12.90
N PHE A 237 29.97 13.23 -11.80
CA PHE A 237 28.97 13.34 -10.74
C PHE A 237 29.13 14.67 -10.01
N LEU A 238 28.01 15.36 -9.82
CA LEU A 238 27.97 16.66 -9.18
C LEU A 238 27.58 16.47 -7.72
N SER A 239 28.49 16.81 -6.80
CA SER A 239 28.23 16.75 -5.37
C SER A 239 27.21 17.83 -4.98
N VAL A 240 26.26 17.48 -4.11
CA VAL A 240 25.33 18.42 -3.49
C VAL A 240 25.95 18.88 -2.18
N GLU A 241 26.88 19.84 -2.24
CA GLU A 241 27.57 20.37 -1.04
C GLU A 241 26.61 20.98 -0.01
N THR A 242 25.39 21.35 -0.44
CA THR A 242 24.34 21.94 0.39
C THR A 242 23.35 20.93 0.95
N ALA A 243 23.62 19.62 0.85
CA ALA A 243 22.71 18.56 1.28
C ALA A 243 22.26 18.69 2.75
N ASP A 244 23.19 19.03 3.67
CA ASP A 244 22.85 19.23 5.08
C ASP A 244 21.92 20.44 5.29
N ALA A 245 22.19 21.54 4.59
CA ALA A 245 21.32 22.73 4.63
C ALA A 245 19.94 22.45 4.04
N ILE A 246 19.87 21.65 2.97
CA ILE A 246 18.61 21.17 2.39
C ILE A 246 17.84 20.35 3.43
N ALA A 247 18.47 19.37 4.07
CA ALA A 247 17.83 18.51 5.05
C ALA A 247 17.30 19.29 6.27
N GLN A 248 18.05 20.30 6.72
CA GLN A 248 17.61 21.18 7.82
C GLN A 248 16.40 22.06 7.44
N LYS A 249 16.38 22.58 6.21
CA LYS A 249 15.32 23.49 5.74
C LYS A 249 14.08 22.76 5.22
N TYR A 250 14.27 21.56 4.68
CA TYR A 250 13.24 20.72 4.08
C TYR A 250 13.29 19.33 4.74
N PRO A 251 12.60 19.14 5.89
CA PRO A 251 12.66 17.90 6.66
C PRO A 251 12.18 16.63 5.95
N VAL A 252 11.61 16.77 4.75
CA VAL A 252 11.24 15.66 3.84
C VAL A 252 12.45 15.04 3.11
N TYR A 253 13.60 15.71 3.15
CA TYR A 253 14.85 15.25 2.56
C TYR A 253 15.88 14.96 3.65
N GLU A 254 16.72 13.97 3.39
CA GLU A 254 17.85 13.59 4.25
C GLU A 254 19.16 13.90 3.53
N SER A 255 20.21 14.25 4.28
CA SER A 255 21.58 14.24 3.77
C SER A 255 22.16 12.83 3.82
N GLY A 256 22.99 12.48 2.84
CA GLY A 256 23.59 11.16 2.70
C GLY A 256 24.74 11.15 1.72
#